data_AF-T0QIQ5-F1
#
_entry.id   AF-T0QIQ5-F1
#
_cell.length_a   1.000
_cell.length_b   1.000
_cell.length_c   1.000
_cell.angle_alpha   90.00
_cell.angle_beta   90.00
_cell.angle_gamma   90.00
#
_symmetry.space_group_name_H-M   'P 1'
#
loop_
_entity.id
_entity.type
_entity.pdbx_description
1 polymer ?
#
loop_
_entity_poly.entity_id
_entity_poly.type
_entity_poly.pdbx_seq_one_letter_code
_entity_poly.pdbx_strand_id
1 'polypeptide(L)'
;MALSPEEDRYFGSKLLFHEVQTLLLMTPEVDATPDDKDALAVARKLFAVGEAQQYVALQPSTTQTSEPPLLGLTPHAIRAAWGLRDPDHVDSLRERIRTSLLPDVERRIKDKCRLLCDVTCPLQGDAPSLPFALVEQLPETLSALQAASTALEKELIGLEEAHDVRVQEMGALVEAMGAVLLRTIRVRDQSPFVTKKIACLEAYISAMHEKTALLTKQMLNETYTERKLHALRAIREKLEGRYAAATQAQNEVQARLQQYELLGPAFAATADQFAVVQRKIAEKEKWIASLDA
;
A
#
# COMPACT_ATOMS: atom_id res chain seq x y z
N MET A 1 -37.26 11.78 -55.39
CA MET A 1 -37.06 13.18 -55.86
C MET A 1 -35.80 13.23 -56.73
N ALA A 2 -35.89 13.64 -58.00
CA ALA A 2 -34.70 13.79 -58.83
C ALA A 2 -33.95 15.07 -58.42
N LEU A 3 -32.71 14.90 -57.96
CA LEU A 3 -31.79 16.00 -57.64
C LEU A 3 -31.48 16.81 -58.90
N SER A 4 -31.16 18.10 -58.74
CA SER A 4 -30.66 18.90 -59.86
C SER A 4 -29.29 18.36 -60.32
N PRO A 5 -28.94 18.48 -61.62
CA PRO A 5 -27.68 17.96 -62.14
C PRO A 5 -26.44 18.60 -61.51
N GLU A 6 -26.59 19.75 -60.85
CA GLU A 6 -25.53 20.44 -60.10
C GLU A 6 -25.36 19.85 -58.70
N GLU A 7 -26.45 19.48 -58.03
CA GLU A 7 -26.43 18.82 -56.72
C GLU A 7 -25.84 17.42 -56.82
N ASP A 8 -26.17 16.64 -57.85
CA ASP A 8 -25.59 15.31 -58.07
C ASP A 8 -24.07 15.36 -58.23
N ARG A 9 -23.57 16.36 -58.95
CA ARG A 9 -22.12 16.59 -59.11
C ARG A 9 -21.47 17.02 -57.80
N TYR A 10 -22.17 17.82 -56.99
CA TYR A 10 -21.68 18.24 -55.69
C TYR A 10 -21.60 17.07 -54.71
N PHE A 11 -22.65 16.27 -54.57
CA PHE A 11 -22.64 15.12 -53.67
C PHE A 11 -21.69 14.02 -54.14
N GLY A 12 -21.62 13.77 -55.45
CA GLY A 12 -20.64 12.86 -56.04
C GLY A 12 -19.19 13.30 -55.74
N SER A 13 -18.87 14.58 -55.93
CA SER A 13 -17.52 15.10 -55.64
C SER A 13 -17.21 15.09 -54.13
N LYS A 14 -18.19 15.38 -53.28
CA LYS A 14 -18.06 15.32 -51.81
C LYS A 14 -17.83 13.90 -51.30
N LEU A 15 -18.54 12.92 -51.84
CA LEU A 15 -18.39 11.51 -51.48
C LEU A 15 -17.01 10.99 -51.92
N LEU A 16 -16.60 11.27 -53.15
CA LEU A 16 -15.26 10.91 -53.64
C LEU A 16 -14.17 11.57 -52.80
N PHE A 17 -14.32 12.85 -52.45
CA PHE A 17 -13.39 13.55 -51.58
C PHE A 17 -13.28 12.89 -50.20
N HIS A 18 -14.41 12.57 -49.56
CA HIS A 18 -14.43 11.90 -48.27
C HIS A 18 -13.77 10.52 -48.34
N GLU A 19 -14.05 9.73 -49.37
CA GLU A 19 -13.44 8.40 -49.50
C GLU A 19 -11.94 8.47 -49.72
N VAL A 20 -11.48 9.36 -50.60
CA VAL A 20 -10.04 9.60 -50.81
C VAL A 20 -9.39 10.09 -49.51
N GLN A 21 -10.04 11.00 -48.77
CA GLN A 21 -9.53 11.49 -47.49
C GLN A 21 -9.41 10.36 -46.45
N THR A 22 -10.44 9.51 -46.29
CA THR A 22 -10.39 8.39 -45.35
C THR A 22 -9.33 7.36 -45.72
N LEU A 23 -9.14 7.08 -47.02
CA LEU A 23 -8.07 6.22 -47.53
C LEU A 23 -6.67 6.77 -47.21
N LEU A 24 -6.50 8.08 -47.34
CA LEU A 24 -5.21 8.72 -47.07
C LEU A 24 -4.90 8.78 -45.57
N LEU A 25 -5.92 8.89 -44.70
CA LEU A 25 -5.78 8.90 -43.24
C LEU A 25 -5.57 7.51 -42.63
N MET A 26 -6.07 6.45 -43.28
CA MET A 26 -5.85 5.07 -42.86
C MET A 26 -4.40 4.64 -43.10
N THR A 27 -3.84 3.85 -42.18
CA THR A 27 -2.51 3.24 -42.34
C THR A 27 -2.57 2.21 -43.48
N PRO A 28 -1.57 2.16 -44.39
CA PRO A 28 -1.60 1.19 -45.48
C PRO A 28 -1.66 -0.23 -44.92
N GLU A 29 -2.54 -1.05 -45.45
CA GLU A 29 -2.64 -2.46 -45.08
C GLU A 29 -1.30 -3.19 -45.33
N VAL A 30 -0.99 -4.16 -44.48
CA VAL A 30 0.30 -4.88 -44.47
C VAL A 30 0.58 -5.55 -45.82
N ASP A 31 -0.47 -5.91 -46.55
CA ASP A 31 -0.43 -6.70 -47.79
C ASP A 31 -0.34 -5.86 -49.09
N ALA A 32 -0.25 -4.53 -49.00
CA ALA A 32 -0.17 -3.67 -50.19
C ALA A 32 1.19 -3.81 -50.92
N THR A 33 1.15 -3.88 -52.26
CA THR A 33 2.35 -3.97 -53.10
C THR A 33 3.23 -2.71 -52.92
N PRO A 34 4.56 -2.80 -53.11
CA PRO A 34 5.45 -1.65 -52.90
C PRO A 34 5.07 -0.45 -53.79
N ASP A 35 4.58 -0.70 -55.01
CA ASP A 35 4.13 0.34 -55.94
C ASP A 35 2.88 1.08 -55.44
N ASP A 36 1.97 0.38 -54.74
CA ASP A 36 0.76 0.97 -54.15
C ASP A 36 1.10 1.87 -52.95
N LYS A 37 2.08 1.46 -52.13
CA LYS A 37 2.59 2.26 -51.00
C LYS A 37 3.23 3.56 -51.48
N ASP A 38 3.99 3.50 -52.56
CA ASP A 38 4.59 4.68 -53.19
C ASP A 38 3.54 5.60 -53.83
N ALA A 39 2.52 5.02 -54.49
CA ALA A 39 1.42 5.79 -55.05
C ALA A 39 0.60 6.51 -53.96
N LEU A 40 0.32 5.84 -52.83
CA LEU A 40 -0.33 6.45 -51.66
C LEU A 40 0.51 7.56 -51.03
N ALA A 41 1.82 7.36 -50.91
CA ALA A 41 2.73 8.39 -50.39
C ALA A 41 2.74 9.63 -51.27
N VAL A 42 2.71 9.47 -52.60
CA VAL A 42 2.61 10.62 -53.51
C VAL A 42 1.21 11.25 -53.48
N ALA A 43 0.14 10.45 -53.40
CA ALA A 43 -1.22 10.96 -53.26
C ALA A 43 -1.41 11.79 -51.97
N ARG A 44 -0.83 11.37 -50.84
CA ARG A 44 -0.81 12.15 -49.59
C ARG A 44 -0.10 13.50 -49.75
N LYS A 45 1.04 13.52 -50.44
CA LYS A 45 1.79 14.75 -50.72
C LYS A 45 0.98 15.69 -51.62
N LEU A 46 0.34 15.16 -52.66
CA LEU A 46 -0.55 15.95 -53.54
C LEU A 46 -1.76 16.51 -52.81
N PHE A 47 -2.36 15.72 -51.91
CA PHE A 47 -3.47 16.15 -51.08
C PHE A 47 -3.06 17.31 -50.17
N ALA A 48 -1.92 17.20 -49.46
CA ALA A 48 -1.38 18.27 -48.63
C ALA A 48 -1.04 19.54 -49.44
N VAL A 49 -0.54 19.38 -50.68
CA VAL A 49 -0.31 20.49 -51.61
C VAL A 49 -1.62 21.16 -52.03
N GLY A 50 -2.68 20.38 -52.26
CA GLY A 50 -4.02 20.87 -52.56
C GLY A 50 -4.63 21.66 -51.40
N GLU A 51 -4.54 21.13 -50.18
CA GLU A 51 -4.98 21.81 -48.96
C GLU A 51 -4.21 23.12 -48.78
N ALA A 52 -2.87 23.11 -48.89
CA ALA A 52 -2.05 24.31 -48.80
C ALA A 52 -2.43 25.37 -49.85
N GLN A 53 -2.73 24.96 -51.09
CA GLN A 53 -3.20 25.87 -52.13
C GLN A 53 -4.58 26.47 -51.81
N GLN A 54 -5.48 25.67 -51.23
CA GLN A 54 -6.81 26.13 -50.84
C GLN A 54 -6.73 27.11 -49.67
N TYR A 55 -5.89 26.85 -48.66
CA TYR A 55 -5.64 27.78 -47.57
C TYR A 55 -5.05 29.12 -48.05
N VAL A 56 -4.18 29.10 -49.07
CA VAL A 56 -3.64 30.31 -49.69
C VAL A 56 -4.67 31.05 -50.53
N ALA A 57 -5.57 30.33 -51.23
CA ALA A 57 -6.63 30.94 -52.05
C ALA A 57 -7.81 31.50 -51.23
N LEU A 58 -8.04 30.97 -50.03
CA LEU A 58 -9.09 31.44 -49.11
C LEU A 58 -8.68 32.69 -48.30
N GLN A 59 -7.45 33.17 -48.45
CA GLN A 59 -7.05 34.45 -47.86
C GLN A 59 -7.82 35.57 -48.59
N PRO A 60 -8.56 36.44 -47.88
CA PRO A 60 -9.25 37.55 -48.52
C PRO A 60 -8.20 38.45 -49.16
N SER A 61 -8.25 38.57 -50.49
CA SER A 61 -7.48 39.54 -51.24
C SER A 61 -7.95 40.94 -50.87
N THR A 62 -7.41 41.47 -49.77
CA THR A 62 -7.62 42.85 -49.38
C THR A 62 -6.87 43.71 -50.38
N THR A 63 -7.65 44.34 -51.26
CA THR A 63 -7.33 45.53 -52.04
C THR A 63 -6.27 45.42 -53.14
N GLN A 64 -6.63 46.05 -54.26
CA GLN A 64 -5.84 46.29 -55.46
C GLN A 64 -4.62 47.17 -55.14
N THR A 65 -3.59 46.64 -54.51
CA THR A 65 -2.24 47.22 -54.55
C THR A 65 -1.23 46.09 -54.34
N SER A 66 -0.15 46.16 -55.11
CA SER A 66 0.97 45.22 -55.19
C SER A 66 1.62 44.90 -53.84
N GLU A 67 1.04 44.01 -53.03
CA GLU A 67 1.75 43.37 -51.91
C GLU A 67 1.51 41.85 -51.90
N PRO A 68 2.56 41.04 -51.70
CA PRO A 68 2.46 39.60 -51.78
C PRO A 68 1.73 39.01 -50.56
N PRO A 69 1.01 37.88 -50.71
CA PRO A 69 0.38 37.18 -49.58
C PRO A 69 1.42 36.82 -48.52
N LEU A 70 1.03 36.74 -47.24
CA LEU A 70 1.93 36.50 -46.11
C LEU A 70 2.93 35.36 -46.44
N LEU A 71 4.24 35.68 -46.50
CA LEU A 71 5.39 34.85 -46.96
C LEU A 71 5.70 34.79 -48.48
N GLY A 72 5.05 35.55 -49.36
CA GLY A 72 5.34 35.54 -50.80
C GLY A 72 4.92 34.26 -51.53
N LEU A 73 4.19 33.37 -50.85
CA LEU A 73 3.80 32.07 -51.38
C LEU A 73 2.56 32.23 -52.26
N THR A 74 2.77 32.16 -53.57
CA THR A 74 1.67 32.03 -54.53
C THR A 74 1.29 30.56 -54.71
N PRO A 75 0.03 30.23 -55.05
CA PRO A 75 -0.36 28.85 -55.40
C PRO A 75 0.53 28.24 -56.50
N HIS A 76 1.03 29.09 -57.40
CA HIS A 76 1.97 28.72 -58.45
C HIS A 76 3.38 28.39 -57.92
N ALA A 77 3.86 29.12 -56.92
CA ALA A 77 5.13 28.83 -56.25
C ALA A 77 5.08 27.51 -55.48
N ILE A 78 3.95 27.19 -54.85
CA ILE A 78 3.72 25.89 -54.19
C ILE A 78 3.73 24.77 -55.24
N ARG A 79 3.05 24.91 -56.39
CA ARG A 79 3.12 23.89 -57.46
C ARG A 79 4.53 23.72 -58.01
N ALA A 80 5.29 24.81 -58.17
CA ALA A 80 6.65 24.76 -58.66
C ALA A 80 7.63 24.08 -57.69
N ALA A 81 7.52 24.34 -56.38
CA ALA A 81 8.38 23.74 -55.36
C ALA A 81 8.21 22.21 -55.25
N TRP A 82 7.03 21.70 -55.61
CA TRP A 82 6.70 20.28 -55.58
C TRP A 82 6.84 19.59 -56.94
N GLY A 83 7.45 20.24 -57.94
CA GLY A 83 7.73 19.63 -59.25
C GLY A 83 6.49 19.45 -60.15
N LEU A 84 5.35 20.06 -59.82
CA LEU A 84 4.13 20.01 -60.63
C LEU A 84 4.12 21.01 -61.80
N ARG A 85 5.30 21.54 -62.18
CA ARG A 85 5.44 22.46 -63.31
C ARG A 85 5.59 21.73 -64.64
N ASP A 86 6.19 20.53 -64.60
CA ASP A 86 6.47 19.74 -65.77
C ASP A 86 5.25 18.88 -66.13
N PRO A 87 4.66 19.05 -67.33
CA PRO A 87 3.45 18.34 -67.72
C PRO A 87 3.66 16.83 -67.76
N ASP A 88 4.83 16.37 -68.21
CA ASP A 88 5.18 14.95 -68.29
C ASP A 88 5.25 14.28 -66.90
N HIS A 89 5.73 15.01 -65.89
CA HIS A 89 5.77 14.50 -64.51
C HIS A 89 4.36 14.38 -63.92
N VAL A 90 3.50 15.37 -64.18
CA VAL A 90 2.10 15.37 -63.73
C VAL A 90 1.30 14.25 -64.41
N ASP A 91 1.54 14.01 -65.70
CA ASP A 91 0.89 12.93 -66.44
C ASP A 91 1.36 11.55 -65.98
N SER A 92 2.67 11.38 -65.70
CA SER A 92 3.19 10.13 -65.10
C SER A 92 2.57 9.84 -63.73
N LEU A 93 2.33 10.87 -62.93
CA LEU A 93 1.72 10.75 -61.61
C LEU A 93 0.22 10.47 -61.69
N ARG A 94 -0.47 11.09 -62.65
CA ARG A 94 -1.88 10.85 -62.94
C ARG A 94 -2.11 9.39 -63.34
N GLU A 95 -1.26 8.83 -64.21
CA GLU A 95 -1.38 7.43 -64.60
C GLU A 95 -1.13 6.49 -63.42
N ARG A 96 -0.13 6.76 -62.57
CA ARG A 96 0.09 5.98 -61.35
C ARG A 96 -1.11 5.97 -60.40
N ILE A 97 -1.74 7.13 -60.18
CA ILE A 97 -2.93 7.25 -59.33
C ILE A 97 -4.13 6.53 -59.96
N ARG A 98 -4.28 6.59 -61.29
CA ARG A 98 -5.33 5.87 -62.02
C ARG A 98 -5.18 4.36 -61.93
N THR A 99 -3.95 3.84 -61.96
CA THR A 99 -3.72 2.40 -61.97
C THR A 99 -3.82 1.75 -60.59
N SER A 100 -3.42 2.44 -59.51
CA SER A 100 -3.40 1.85 -58.16
C SER A 100 -4.52 2.38 -57.25
N LEU A 101 -4.69 3.70 -57.15
CA LEU A 101 -5.62 4.29 -56.17
C LEU A 101 -7.08 4.20 -56.61
N LEU A 102 -7.36 4.38 -57.90
CA LEU A 102 -8.74 4.39 -58.41
C LEU A 102 -9.46 3.05 -58.21
N PRO A 103 -8.86 1.87 -58.52
CA PRO A 103 -9.48 0.59 -58.25
C PRO A 103 -9.80 0.35 -56.77
N ASP A 104 -8.95 0.84 -55.85
CA ASP A 104 -9.15 0.66 -54.41
C ASP A 104 -10.26 1.56 -53.86
N VAL A 105 -10.36 2.80 -54.34
CA VAL A 105 -11.49 3.68 -54.06
C VAL A 105 -12.79 3.05 -54.54
N GLU A 106 -12.81 2.52 -55.77
CA GLU A 106 -13.99 1.84 -56.33
C GLU A 106 -14.38 0.60 -55.54
N ARG A 107 -13.41 -0.23 -55.12
CA ARG A 107 -13.66 -1.40 -54.27
C ARG A 107 -14.29 -1.00 -52.95
N ARG A 108 -13.72 -0.02 -52.24
CA ARG A 108 -14.27 0.44 -50.95
C ARG A 108 -15.66 1.03 -51.05
N ILE A 109 -15.93 1.79 -52.11
CA ILE A 109 -17.29 2.31 -52.36
C ILE A 109 -18.25 1.13 -52.60
N LYS A 110 -17.87 0.15 -53.41
CA LYS A 110 -18.67 -1.06 -53.64
C LYS A 110 -18.91 -1.84 -52.35
N ASP A 111 -17.90 -2.02 -51.50
CA ASP A 111 -18.02 -2.76 -50.25
C ASP A 111 -18.89 -2.02 -49.22
N LYS A 112 -18.79 -0.69 -49.14
CA LYS A 112 -19.71 0.13 -48.33
C LYS A 112 -21.15 0.04 -48.83
N CYS A 113 -21.36 0.07 -50.15
CA CYS A 113 -22.68 -0.12 -50.73
C CYS A 113 -23.22 -1.53 -50.43
N ARG A 114 -22.40 -2.57 -50.52
CA ARG A 114 -22.79 -3.95 -50.14
C ARG A 114 -23.20 -4.02 -48.67
N LEU A 115 -22.38 -3.48 -47.77
CA LEU A 115 -22.69 -3.45 -46.33
C LEU A 115 -24.00 -2.71 -46.05
N LEU A 116 -24.26 -1.59 -46.73
CA LEU A 116 -25.54 -0.88 -46.62
C LEU A 116 -26.71 -1.74 -47.11
N CYS A 117 -26.56 -2.47 -48.21
CA CYS A 117 -27.57 -3.43 -48.68
C CYS A 117 -27.80 -4.53 -47.65
N ASP A 118 -26.75 -5.11 -47.08
CA ASP A 118 -26.83 -6.22 -46.12
C ASP A 118 -27.58 -5.81 -44.84
N VAL A 119 -27.34 -4.59 -44.36
CA VAL A 119 -27.97 -4.05 -43.14
C VAL A 119 -29.44 -3.68 -43.38
N THR A 120 -29.76 -3.14 -44.56
CA THR A 120 -31.12 -2.63 -44.86
C THR A 120 -32.05 -3.69 -45.47
N CYS A 121 -31.50 -4.72 -46.12
CA CYS A 121 -32.24 -5.78 -46.78
C CYS A 121 -31.60 -7.17 -46.60
N PRO A 122 -31.57 -7.71 -45.36
CA PRO A 122 -30.93 -8.99 -45.05
C PRO A 122 -31.59 -10.20 -45.74
N LEU A 123 -32.80 -10.04 -46.32
CA LEU A 123 -33.60 -11.10 -46.94
C LEU A 123 -33.49 -11.16 -48.48
N GLN A 124 -32.89 -10.15 -49.13
CA GLN A 124 -32.57 -10.15 -50.57
C GLN A 124 -31.11 -10.58 -50.75
N GLY A 125 -30.80 -11.87 -50.61
CA GLY A 125 -29.44 -12.35 -50.93
C GLY A 125 -29.02 -11.96 -52.36
N ASP A 126 -27.71 -11.77 -52.61
CA ASP A 126 -26.99 -11.49 -53.88
C ASP A 126 -27.76 -10.79 -55.03
N ALA A 127 -28.76 -9.96 -54.72
CA ALA A 127 -29.49 -9.22 -55.73
C ALA A 127 -28.63 -8.02 -56.16
N PRO A 128 -28.30 -7.85 -57.46
CA PRO A 128 -27.31 -6.87 -57.91
C PRO A 128 -27.76 -5.41 -57.81
N SER A 129 -29.03 -5.15 -57.47
CA SER A 129 -29.59 -3.80 -57.43
C SER A 129 -30.73 -3.66 -56.43
N LEU A 130 -30.64 -2.66 -55.56
CA LEU A 130 -31.74 -2.24 -54.67
C LEU A 130 -32.91 -1.69 -55.50
N PRO A 131 -34.17 -2.06 -55.19
CA PRO A 131 -35.33 -1.45 -55.84
C PRO A 131 -35.39 0.05 -55.54
N PHE A 132 -35.69 0.87 -56.55
CA PHE A 132 -35.66 2.34 -56.44
C PHE A 132 -36.56 2.90 -55.32
N ALA A 133 -37.69 2.24 -55.03
CA ALA A 133 -38.57 2.60 -53.93
C ALA A 133 -37.89 2.49 -52.54
N LEU A 134 -36.97 1.55 -52.39
CA LEU A 134 -36.21 1.35 -51.15
C LEU A 134 -35.05 2.35 -51.04
N VAL A 135 -34.49 2.79 -52.16
CA VAL A 135 -33.44 3.82 -52.20
C VAL A 135 -33.97 5.16 -51.68
N GLU A 136 -35.23 5.50 -51.98
CA GLU A 136 -35.86 6.73 -51.45
C GLU A 136 -36.15 6.65 -49.95
N GLN A 137 -36.36 5.46 -49.39
CA GLN A 137 -36.63 5.24 -47.96
C GLN A 137 -35.36 4.95 -47.13
N LEU A 138 -34.24 4.64 -47.78
CA LEU A 138 -32.96 4.33 -47.16
C LEU A 138 -32.50 5.35 -46.09
N PRO A 139 -32.51 6.68 -46.33
CA PRO A 139 -32.03 7.64 -45.33
C PRO A 139 -32.89 7.62 -44.05
N GLU A 140 -34.21 7.43 -44.17
CA GLU A 140 -35.11 7.33 -43.03
C GLU A 140 -34.82 6.05 -42.24
N THR A 141 -34.69 4.91 -42.92
CA THR A 141 -34.38 3.62 -42.27
C THR A 141 -33.02 3.63 -41.56
N LEU A 142 -31.99 4.25 -42.15
CA LEU A 142 -30.67 4.37 -41.54
C LEU A 142 -30.70 5.28 -40.30
N SER A 143 -31.45 6.38 -40.36
CA SER A 143 -31.61 7.26 -39.20
C SER A 143 -32.31 6.56 -38.03
N ALA A 144 -33.31 5.73 -38.32
CA ALA A 144 -34.01 4.93 -37.33
C ALA A 144 -33.11 3.85 -36.71
N LEU A 145 -32.29 3.18 -37.54
CA LEU A 145 -31.32 2.19 -37.09
C LEU A 145 -30.23 2.83 -36.21
N GLN A 146 -29.72 4.00 -36.57
CA GLN A 146 -28.76 4.75 -35.74
C GLN A 146 -29.36 5.15 -34.40
N ALA A 147 -30.61 5.63 -34.39
CA ALA A 147 -31.31 5.95 -33.15
C ALA A 147 -31.50 4.69 -32.27
N ALA A 148 -31.85 3.55 -32.87
CA ALA A 148 -31.98 2.28 -32.15
C ALA A 148 -30.63 1.78 -31.61
N SER A 149 -29.54 1.87 -32.39
CA SER A 149 -28.19 1.49 -31.96
C SER A 149 -27.75 2.31 -30.75
N THR A 150 -27.89 3.64 -30.84
CA THR A 150 -27.50 4.53 -29.73
C THR A 150 -28.36 4.35 -28.48
N ALA A 151 -29.62 3.93 -28.63
CA ALA A 151 -30.47 3.57 -27.48
C ALA A 151 -30.00 2.27 -26.82
N LEU A 152 -29.72 1.23 -27.62
CA LEU A 152 -29.19 -0.05 -27.14
C LEU A 152 -27.82 0.10 -26.47
N GLU A 153 -26.93 0.94 -27.01
CA GLU A 153 -25.64 1.25 -26.39
C GLU A 153 -25.82 1.87 -25.00
N LYS A 154 -26.78 2.79 -24.83
CA LYS A 154 -27.09 3.40 -23.52
C LYS A 154 -27.69 2.38 -22.55
N GLU A 155 -28.57 1.51 -23.03
CA GLU A 155 -29.13 0.44 -22.20
C GLU A 155 -28.06 -0.56 -21.75
N LEU A 156 -27.13 -0.91 -22.64
CA LEU A 156 -26.01 -1.80 -22.35
C LEU A 156 -25.10 -1.20 -21.28
N ILE A 157 -24.72 0.07 -21.41
CA ILE A 157 -23.93 0.78 -20.40
C ILE A 157 -24.67 0.79 -19.05
N GLY A 158 -25.97 1.09 -19.04
CA GLY A 158 -26.77 1.08 -17.81
C GLY A 158 -26.86 -0.30 -17.17
N LEU A 159 -26.90 -1.37 -17.97
CA LEU A 159 -26.88 -2.76 -17.49
C LEU A 159 -25.51 -3.15 -16.92
N GLU A 160 -24.42 -2.72 -17.55
CA GLU A 160 -23.05 -2.94 -17.06
C GLU A 160 -22.85 -2.24 -15.71
N GLU A 161 -23.27 -0.97 -15.58
CA GLU A 161 -23.20 -0.22 -14.33
C GLU A 161 -24.03 -0.89 -13.22
N ALA A 162 -25.26 -1.33 -13.53
CA ALA A 162 -26.12 -2.02 -12.57
C ALA A 162 -25.55 -3.38 -12.15
N HIS A 163 -24.91 -4.10 -13.08
CA HIS A 163 -24.23 -5.35 -12.80
C HIS A 163 -23.05 -5.13 -11.85
N ASP A 164 -22.21 -4.12 -12.11
CA ASP A 164 -21.04 -3.82 -11.30
C ASP A 164 -21.41 -3.43 -9.86
N VAL A 165 -22.48 -2.63 -9.68
CA VAL A 165 -23.01 -2.33 -8.35
C VAL A 165 -23.44 -3.61 -7.63
N ARG A 166 -24.16 -4.51 -8.32
CA ARG A 166 -24.60 -5.78 -7.72
C ARG A 166 -23.42 -6.69 -7.35
N VAL A 167 -22.37 -6.74 -8.17
CA VAL A 167 -21.15 -7.50 -7.85
C VAL A 167 -20.46 -6.94 -6.62
N GLN A 168 -20.37 -5.61 -6.49
CA GLN A 168 -19.80 -4.96 -5.32
C GLN A 168 -20.60 -5.26 -4.04
N GLU A 169 -21.93 -5.16 -4.10
CA GLU A 169 -22.81 -5.48 -2.97
C GLU A 169 -22.65 -6.94 -2.54
N MET A 170 -22.62 -7.86 -3.51
CA MET A 170 -22.45 -9.28 -3.23
C MET A 170 -21.05 -9.60 -2.69
N GLY A 171 -20.02 -8.91 -3.20
CA GLY A 171 -18.66 -8.98 -2.67
C GLY A 171 -18.60 -8.55 -1.20
N ALA A 172 -19.19 -7.40 -0.87
CA ALA A 172 -19.25 -6.89 0.50
C ALA A 172 -20.00 -7.84 1.45
N LEU A 173 -21.09 -8.47 0.98
CA LEU A 173 -21.83 -9.48 1.75
C LEU A 173 -20.96 -10.71 2.05
N VAL A 174 -20.23 -11.22 1.05
CA VAL A 174 -19.35 -12.37 1.21
C VAL A 174 -18.20 -12.05 2.16
N GLU A 175 -17.61 -10.87 2.08
CA GLU A 175 -16.57 -10.42 3.02
C GLU A 175 -17.11 -10.34 4.45
N ALA A 176 -18.30 -9.75 4.64
CA ALA A 176 -18.93 -9.67 5.95
C ALA A 176 -19.19 -11.07 6.54
N MET A 177 -19.72 -12.00 5.74
CA MET A 177 -19.90 -13.40 6.15
C MET A 177 -18.57 -14.08 6.48
N GLY A 178 -17.54 -13.87 5.66
CA GLY A 178 -16.19 -14.39 5.90
C GLY A 178 -15.59 -13.89 7.21
N ALA A 179 -15.75 -12.60 7.53
CA ALA A 179 -15.30 -12.01 8.78
C ALA A 179 -16.01 -12.61 10.01
N VAL A 180 -17.33 -12.85 9.92
CA VAL A 180 -18.10 -13.51 10.98
C VAL A 180 -17.64 -14.96 11.18
N LEU A 181 -17.46 -15.71 10.10
CA LEU A 181 -16.96 -17.09 10.16
C LEU A 181 -15.55 -17.17 10.78
N LEU A 182 -14.64 -16.29 10.35
CA LEU A 182 -13.29 -16.23 10.92
C LEU A 182 -13.30 -15.90 12.41
N ARG A 183 -14.14 -14.94 12.85
CA ARG A 183 -14.29 -14.62 14.27
C ARG A 183 -14.85 -15.78 15.06
N THR A 184 -15.92 -16.41 14.58
CA THR A 184 -16.57 -17.52 15.29
C THR A 184 -15.67 -18.74 15.41
N ILE A 185 -14.96 -19.13 14.34
CA ILE A 185 -14.01 -20.26 14.38
C ILE A 185 -12.83 -19.94 15.30
N ARG A 186 -12.20 -18.77 15.15
CA ARG A 186 -11.06 -18.38 16.02
C ARG A 186 -11.46 -18.33 17.49
N VAL A 187 -12.60 -17.75 17.83
CA VAL A 187 -13.07 -17.66 19.21
C VAL A 187 -13.42 -19.03 19.77
N ARG A 188 -14.09 -19.88 18.97
CA ARG A 188 -14.51 -21.22 19.39
C ARG A 188 -13.33 -22.16 19.62
N ASP A 189 -12.26 -22.07 18.84
CA ASP A 189 -11.09 -22.95 18.99
C ASP A 189 -10.09 -22.41 20.02
N GLN A 190 -9.95 -21.09 20.15
CA GLN A 190 -9.05 -20.49 21.14
C GLN A 190 -9.54 -20.70 22.57
N SER A 191 -10.83 -20.55 22.85
CA SER A 191 -11.37 -20.69 24.22
C SER A 191 -11.07 -22.07 24.87
N PRO A 192 -11.41 -23.22 24.25
CA PRO A 192 -11.16 -24.54 24.84
C PRO A 192 -9.68 -24.93 24.86
N PHE A 193 -8.89 -24.47 23.89
CA PHE A 193 -7.44 -24.71 23.89
C PHE A 193 -6.74 -23.93 25.01
N VAL A 194 -7.04 -22.63 25.13
CA VAL A 194 -6.44 -21.76 26.15
C VAL A 194 -6.80 -22.23 27.55
N THR A 195 -8.07 -22.58 27.79
CA THR A 195 -8.49 -23.12 29.09
C THR A 195 -7.77 -24.42 29.45
N LYS A 196 -7.66 -25.38 28.53
CA LYS A 196 -6.87 -26.61 28.75
C LYS A 196 -5.39 -26.32 29.00
N LYS A 197 -4.82 -25.35 28.27
CA LYS A 197 -3.41 -24.95 28.44
C LYS A 197 -3.17 -24.31 29.81
N ILE A 198 -4.08 -23.45 30.28
CA ILE A 198 -4.02 -22.86 31.62
C ILE A 198 -4.08 -23.96 32.68
N ALA A 199 -5.06 -24.87 32.60
CA ALA A 199 -5.18 -25.98 33.56
C ALA A 199 -3.91 -26.88 33.60
N CYS A 200 -3.28 -27.12 32.44
CA CYS A 200 -2.02 -27.86 32.38
C CYS A 200 -0.86 -27.10 33.04
N LEU A 201 -0.76 -25.78 32.80
CA LEU A 201 0.26 -24.93 33.42
C LEU A 201 0.06 -24.80 34.93
N GLU A 202 -1.18 -24.67 35.40
CA GLU A 202 -1.53 -24.67 36.82
C GLU A 202 -1.10 -25.98 37.48
N ALA A 203 -1.42 -27.14 36.87
CA ALA A 203 -0.97 -28.44 37.36
C ALA A 203 0.57 -28.55 37.43
N TYR A 204 1.29 -28.01 36.43
CA TYR A 204 2.75 -27.99 36.44
C TYR A 204 3.32 -27.10 37.55
N ILE A 205 2.72 -25.92 37.78
CA ILE A 205 3.11 -25.01 38.85
C ILE A 205 2.86 -25.65 40.22
N SER A 206 1.71 -26.28 40.42
CA SER A 206 1.40 -27.02 41.66
C SER A 206 2.38 -28.16 41.89
N ALA A 207 2.69 -28.96 40.86
CA ALA A 207 3.68 -30.03 40.96
C ALA A 207 5.08 -29.51 41.33
N MET A 208 5.48 -28.35 40.78
CA MET A 208 6.74 -27.71 41.14
C MET A 208 6.76 -27.18 42.57
N HIS A 209 5.66 -26.62 43.07
CA HIS A 209 5.54 -26.21 44.48
C HIS A 209 5.64 -27.40 45.43
N GLU A 210 4.97 -28.52 45.12
CA GLU A 210 5.09 -29.73 45.92
C GLU A 210 6.52 -30.29 45.88
N LYS A 211 7.18 -30.23 44.71
CA LYS A 211 8.59 -30.64 44.57
C LYS A 211 9.52 -29.77 45.43
N THR A 212 9.35 -28.45 45.44
CA THR A 212 10.18 -27.57 46.29
C THR A 212 9.89 -27.79 47.77
N ALA A 213 8.63 -27.99 48.16
CA ALA A 213 8.25 -28.33 49.53
C ALA A 213 8.85 -29.67 49.99
N LEU A 214 8.89 -30.67 49.11
CA LEU A 214 9.53 -31.96 49.39
C LEU A 214 11.04 -31.80 49.56
N LEU A 215 11.71 -31.10 48.64
CA LEU A 215 13.15 -30.86 48.70
C LEU A 215 13.56 -30.09 49.95
N THR A 216 12.79 -29.07 50.35
CA THR A 216 13.07 -28.32 51.60
C THR A 216 12.93 -29.21 52.83
N LYS A 217 11.92 -30.07 52.89
CA LYS A 217 11.78 -31.07 53.98
C LYS A 217 12.93 -32.08 53.99
N GLN A 218 13.36 -32.56 52.82
CA GLN A 218 14.52 -33.45 52.70
C GLN A 218 15.79 -32.78 53.22
N MET A 219 16.06 -31.54 52.79
CA MET A 219 17.21 -30.78 53.27
C MET A 219 17.16 -30.56 54.79
N LEU A 220 16.00 -30.28 55.37
CA LEU A 220 15.86 -30.14 56.82
C LEU A 220 16.16 -31.45 57.55
N ASN A 221 15.66 -32.58 57.06
CA ASN A 221 15.96 -33.90 57.63
C ASN A 221 17.45 -34.25 57.55
N GLU A 222 18.10 -33.96 56.42
CA GLU A 222 19.54 -34.21 56.24
C GLU A 222 20.41 -33.27 57.09
N THR A 223 19.99 -32.00 57.21
CA THR A 223 20.74 -30.98 57.95
C THR A 223 20.62 -31.19 59.46
N TYR A 224 19.40 -31.44 59.94
CA TYR A 224 19.04 -31.59 61.35
C TYR A 224 18.78 -33.05 61.72
N THR A 225 19.79 -33.89 61.57
CA THR A 225 19.73 -35.27 62.08
C THR A 225 19.52 -35.28 63.60
N GLU A 226 18.89 -36.34 64.11
CA GLU A 226 18.59 -36.49 65.55
C GLU A 226 19.82 -36.28 66.45
N ARG A 227 20.98 -36.78 66.01
CA ARG A 227 22.25 -36.60 66.71
C ARG A 227 22.67 -35.12 66.77
N LYS A 228 22.53 -34.37 65.67
CA LYS A 228 22.83 -32.92 65.65
C LYS A 228 21.83 -32.13 66.49
N LEU A 229 20.55 -32.49 66.46
CA LEU A 229 19.52 -31.87 67.29
C LEU A 229 19.80 -32.08 68.78
N HIS A 230 20.17 -33.30 69.19
CA HIS A 230 20.55 -33.58 70.57
C HIS A 230 21.79 -32.76 70.98
N ALA A 231 22.80 -32.68 70.13
CA ALA A 231 23.99 -31.87 70.39
C ALA A 231 23.66 -30.38 70.51
N LEU A 232 22.83 -29.83 69.62
CA LEU A 232 22.38 -28.43 69.67
C LEU A 232 21.57 -28.14 70.93
N ARG A 233 20.68 -29.05 71.36
CA ARG A 233 19.95 -28.91 72.65
C ARG A 233 20.91 -28.89 73.83
N ALA A 234 21.88 -29.79 73.88
CA ALA A 234 22.87 -29.83 74.95
C ALA A 234 23.77 -28.58 74.97
N ILE A 235 24.13 -28.03 73.80
CA ILE A 235 24.88 -26.77 73.70
C ILE A 235 24.00 -25.62 74.20
N ARG A 236 22.74 -25.55 73.78
CA ARG A 236 21.78 -24.54 74.20
C ARG A 236 21.59 -24.52 75.71
N GLU A 237 21.35 -25.68 76.32
CA GLU A 237 21.18 -25.83 77.77
C GLU A 237 22.44 -25.38 78.54
N LYS A 238 23.63 -25.73 78.06
CA LYS A 238 24.90 -25.24 78.62
C LYS A 238 25.07 -23.73 78.49
N LEU A 239 24.70 -23.15 77.36
CA LEU A 239 24.79 -21.71 77.12
C LEU A 239 23.78 -20.95 77.98
N GLU A 240 22.55 -21.43 78.08
CA GLU A 240 21.50 -20.87 78.95
C GLU A 240 21.94 -20.93 80.42
N GLY A 241 22.52 -22.05 80.87
CA GLY A 241 23.07 -22.18 82.22
C GLY A 241 24.24 -21.22 82.49
N ARG A 242 25.17 -21.09 81.53
CA ARG A 242 26.29 -20.11 81.65
C ARG A 242 25.79 -18.67 81.64
N TYR A 243 24.79 -18.36 80.81
CA TYR A 243 24.19 -17.05 80.74
C TYR A 243 23.50 -16.71 82.07
N ALA A 244 22.70 -17.62 82.61
CA ALA A 244 22.06 -17.46 83.92
C ALA A 244 23.09 -17.22 85.04
N ALA A 245 24.16 -18.02 85.09
CA ALA A 245 25.23 -17.86 86.07
C ALA A 245 25.97 -16.52 85.92
N ALA A 246 26.25 -16.10 84.68
CA ALA A 246 26.89 -14.82 84.40
C ALA A 246 25.98 -13.64 84.79
N THR A 247 24.68 -13.72 84.50
CA THR A 247 23.71 -12.70 84.92
C THR A 247 23.58 -12.63 86.44
N GLN A 248 23.61 -13.78 87.13
CA GLN A 248 23.59 -13.81 88.59
C GLN A 248 24.86 -13.18 89.17
N ALA A 249 26.04 -13.54 88.67
CA ALA A 249 27.31 -12.97 89.09
C ALA A 249 27.36 -11.45 88.83
N GLN A 250 26.85 -11.00 87.69
CA GLN A 250 26.74 -9.56 87.39
C GLN A 250 25.83 -8.85 88.39
N ASN A 251 24.65 -9.42 88.68
CA ASN A 251 23.72 -8.85 89.65
C ASN A 251 24.33 -8.81 91.06
N GLU A 252 25.08 -9.84 91.47
CA GLU A 252 25.78 -9.89 92.76
C GLU A 252 26.89 -8.83 92.85
N VAL A 253 27.70 -8.67 91.80
CA VAL A 253 28.74 -7.62 91.75
C VAL A 253 28.11 -6.23 91.76
N GLN A 254 27.02 -6.03 91.02
CA GLN A 254 26.30 -4.76 91.00
C GLN A 254 25.68 -4.43 92.36
N ALA A 255 25.11 -5.41 93.06
CA ALA A 255 24.60 -5.24 94.42
C ALA A 255 25.72 -4.89 95.42
N ARG A 256 26.90 -5.54 95.31
CA ARG A 256 28.07 -5.18 96.14
C ARG A 256 28.56 -3.77 95.83
N LEU A 257 28.63 -3.40 94.56
CA LEU A 257 29.02 -2.06 94.14
C LEU A 257 28.08 -1.01 94.72
N GLN A 258 26.76 -1.23 94.65
CA GLN A 258 25.76 -0.36 95.29
C GLN A 258 25.96 -0.25 96.81
N GLN A 259 26.30 -1.35 97.49
CA GLN A 259 26.62 -1.32 98.92
C GLN A 259 27.85 -0.45 99.20
N TYR A 260 28.92 -0.56 98.40
CA TYR A 260 30.09 0.31 98.53
C TYR A 260 29.79 1.78 98.22
N GLU A 261 28.94 2.07 97.23
CA GLU A 261 28.48 3.43 96.95
C GLU A 261 27.71 4.04 98.13
N LEU A 262 26.86 3.26 98.81
CA LEU A 262 26.15 3.70 100.03
C LEU A 262 27.11 3.99 101.20
N LEU A 263 28.20 3.24 101.30
CA LEU A 263 29.28 3.47 102.28
C LEU A 263 30.16 4.69 101.94
N GLY A 264 30.03 5.25 100.74
CA GLY A 264 30.87 6.28 100.13
C GLY A 264 31.51 7.32 101.06
N PRO A 265 30.73 8.15 101.80
CA PRO A 265 31.31 9.21 102.63
C PRO A 265 31.99 8.68 103.91
N ALA A 266 31.45 7.61 104.50
CA ALA A 266 32.01 6.99 105.70
C ALA A 266 33.31 6.22 105.38
N PHE A 267 33.34 5.54 104.23
CA PHE A 267 34.51 4.81 103.77
C PHE A 267 35.64 5.74 103.34
N ALA A 268 35.34 6.83 102.62
CA ALA A 268 36.33 7.85 102.26
C ALA A 268 36.99 8.46 103.51
N ALA A 269 36.20 8.84 104.52
CA ALA A 269 36.73 9.35 105.79
C ALA A 269 37.62 8.32 106.52
N THR A 270 37.25 7.04 106.48
CA THR A 270 38.02 5.96 107.11
C THR A 270 39.32 5.67 106.35
N ALA A 271 39.29 5.71 105.01
CA ALA A 271 40.45 5.55 104.15
C ALA A 271 41.46 6.69 104.32
N ASP A 272 40.97 7.93 104.44
CA ASP A 272 41.81 9.10 104.74
C ASP A 272 42.47 8.99 106.11
N GLN A 273 41.73 8.54 107.13
CA GLN A 273 42.27 8.26 108.46
C GLN A 273 43.34 7.17 108.42
N PHE A 274 43.10 6.07 107.71
CA PHE A 274 44.09 5.01 107.52
C PHE A 274 45.34 5.50 106.80
N ALA A 275 45.20 6.32 105.76
CA ALA A 275 46.34 6.90 105.02
C ALA A 275 47.16 7.86 105.89
N VAL A 276 46.53 8.59 106.80
CA VAL A 276 47.23 9.43 107.80
C VAL A 276 47.96 8.55 108.81
N VAL A 277 47.33 7.48 109.31
CA VAL A 277 47.97 6.54 110.25
C VAL A 277 49.17 5.84 109.61
N GLN A 278 49.04 5.37 108.36
CA GLN A 278 50.17 4.76 107.64
C GLN A 278 51.33 5.73 107.42
N ARG A 279 51.05 7.00 107.07
CA ARG A 279 52.10 8.02 106.96
C ARG A 279 52.81 8.23 108.29
N LYS A 280 52.07 8.34 109.40
CA LYS A 280 52.65 8.45 110.74
C LYS A 280 53.47 7.21 111.14
N ILE A 281 53.02 6.01 110.77
CA ILE A 281 53.79 4.78 111.01
C ILE A 281 55.10 4.83 110.21
N ALA A 282 55.05 5.15 108.92
CA ALA A 282 56.24 5.25 108.08
C ALA A 282 57.21 6.36 108.53
N GLU A 283 56.69 7.49 109.02
CA GLU A 283 57.51 8.56 109.63
C GLU A 283 58.17 8.09 110.93
N LYS A 284 57.42 7.37 111.78
CA LYS A 284 57.99 6.79 113.01
C LYS A 284 59.03 5.72 112.72
N GLU A 285 58.78 4.84 111.75
CA GLU A 285 59.76 3.83 111.31
C GLU A 285 61.04 4.49 110.79
N LYS A 286 60.91 5.55 109.98
CA LYS A 286 62.05 6.35 109.52
C LYS A 286 62.76 7.06 110.67
N TRP A 287 62.01 7.59 111.64
CA TRP A 287 62.57 8.27 112.81
C TRP A 287 63.32 7.30 113.74
N ILE A 288 62.74 6.13 114.03
CA ILE A 288 63.40 5.05 114.78
C ILE A 288 64.68 4.62 114.05
N ALA A 289 64.61 4.41 112.73
CA ALA A 289 65.78 4.09 111.92
C ALA A 289 66.86 5.20 111.91
N SER A 290 66.51 6.44 112.23
CA SER A 290 67.45 7.57 112.36
C SER A 290 67.98 7.81 113.78
N LEU A 291 67.42 7.16 114.80
CA LEU A 291 67.95 7.18 116.18
C LEU A 291 68.96 6.07 116.43
N ASP A 292 68.92 5.00 115.65
CA ASP A 292 69.82 3.84 115.74
C ASP A 292 71.09 3.97 114.85
N ALA A 293 71.36 5.17 114.30
CA ALA A 293 72.55 5.52 113.50
C ALA A 293 73.32 6.70 114.12
#